data_AF-A0A8K0NJ96-F1
#
_entry.id   AF-A0A8K0NJ96-F1
#
_cell.length_a   1.000
_cell.length_b   1.000
_cell.length_c   1.000
_cell.angle_alpha   90.00
_cell.angle_beta   90.00
_cell.angle_gamma   90.00
#
_symmetry.space_group_name_H-M   'P 1'
#
loop_
_entity.id
_entity.type
_entity.pdbx_description
1 polymer ?
#
loop_
_entity_poly.entity_id
_entity_poly.type
_entity_poly.pdbx_seq_one_letter_code
_entity_poly.pdbx_strand_id
1 'polypeptide(L)'
;MSWQAYVDTSLVATGHVDKGAIISAAGDSSWAASTDFQLKPEEMKAIASIVGGDSAAKDKAFADGLFIAGSRYVMARAEDRSIYARQGRLGVAIAKTKQAIVVGHHGEGQVAGNTSSTVEALADYLIGQGY
;
A
#
# COMPACT_ATOMS: atom_id res chain seq x y z
N MET A 1 -16.61 5.34 -10.46
CA MET A 1 -15.65 6.24 -9.76
C MET A 1 -14.30 6.12 -10.43
N SER A 2 -13.52 7.20 -10.52
CA SER A 2 -12.14 7.14 -11.01
C SER A 2 -11.20 6.58 -9.93
N TRP A 3 -10.03 6.07 -10.32
CA TRP A 3 -9.00 5.63 -9.37
C TRP A 3 -8.54 6.75 -8.44
N GLN A 4 -8.43 7.98 -8.96
CA GLN A 4 -8.10 9.14 -8.16
C GLN A 4 -9.15 9.42 -7.07
N ALA A 5 -10.43 9.25 -7.37
CA ALA A 5 -11.49 9.44 -6.37
C ALA A 5 -11.39 8.45 -5.21
N TYR A 6 -10.97 7.20 -5.46
CA TYR A 6 -10.72 6.23 -4.38
C TYR A 6 -9.56 6.67 -3.48
N VAL A 7 -8.48 7.19 -4.05
CA VAL A 7 -7.36 7.71 -3.26
C VAL A 7 -7.80 8.93 -2.44
N ASP A 8 -8.41 9.93 -3.08
CA ASP A 8 -8.71 11.19 -2.42
C ASP A 8 -9.84 11.03 -1.38
N THR A 9 -10.88 10.27 -1.70
CA THR A 9 -12.10 10.20 -0.87
C THR A 9 -12.13 8.97 0.03
N SER A 10 -11.75 7.80 -0.49
CA SER A 10 -11.85 6.54 0.27
C SER A 10 -10.61 6.25 1.12
N LEU A 11 -9.48 6.90 0.84
CA LEU A 11 -8.29 6.83 1.69
C LEU A 11 -8.06 8.15 2.42
N VAL A 12 -7.70 9.22 1.72
CA VAL A 12 -7.18 10.44 2.36
C VAL A 12 -8.27 11.18 3.15
N ALA A 13 -9.47 11.36 2.58
CA ALA A 13 -10.56 12.08 3.26
C ALA A 13 -11.10 11.37 4.53
N THR A 14 -10.72 10.12 4.78
CA THR A 14 -11.04 9.43 6.04
C THR A 14 -10.30 10.01 7.25
N GLY A 15 -9.18 10.71 7.01
CA GLY A 15 -8.28 11.18 8.05
C GLY A 15 -7.43 10.08 8.70
N HIS A 16 -7.61 8.82 8.31
CA HIS A 16 -6.81 7.69 8.81
C HIS A 16 -5.54 7.46 7.97
N VAL A 17 -5.60 7.82 6.69
CA VAL A 17 -4.49 7.76 5.72
C VAL A 17 -4.13 9.20 5.38
N ASP A 18 -2.87 9.58 5.47
CA ASP A 18 -2.43 10.93 5.07
C ASP A 18 -2.03 10.99 3.59
N LYS A 19 -1.51 9.87 3.06
CA LYS A 19 -1.10 9.69 1.67
C LYS A 19 -1.49 8.31 1.19
N GLY A 20 -2.09 8.22 0.01
CA GLY A 20 -2.51 6.97 -0.60
C GLY A 20 -2.03 6.82 -2.04
N ALA A 21 -1.97 5.59 -2.53
CA ALA A 21 -1.79 5.25 -3.93
C ALA A 21 -2.51 3.95 -4.29
N ILE A 22 -2.86 3.81 -5.55
CA ILE A 22 -3.38 2.57 -6.14
C ILE A 22 -2.51 2.26 -7.35
N ILE A 23 -1.95 1.06 -7.35
CA ILE A 23 -1.07 0.55 -8.42
C ILE A 23 -1.65 -0.74 -9.00
N SER A 24 -1.20 -1.13 -10.19
CA SER A 24 -1.53 -2.42 -10.81
C SER A 24 -1.04 -3.59 -9.97
N ALA A 25 -1.78 -4.70 -9.94
CA ALA A 25 -1.36 -5.94 -9.30
C ALA A 25 -0.07 -6.54 -9.89
N ALA A 26 0.29 -6.17 -11.12
CA ALA A 26 1.57 -6.55 -11.74
C ALA A 26 2.74 -5.65 -11.29
N GLY A 27 2.47 -4.53 -10.60
CA GLY A 27 3.49 -3.58 -10.17
C GLY A 27 4.15 -2.81 -11.32
N ASP A 28 3.49 -2.71 -12.47
CA ASP A 28 4.01 -2.09 -13.69
C ASP A 28 3.54 -0.64 -13.92
N SER A 29 2.46 -0.24 -13.25
CA SER A 29 1.82 1.05 -13.45
C SER A 29 1.16 1.57 -12.17
N SER A 30 1.20 2.89 -11.98
CA SER A 30 0.44 3.60 -10.96
C SER A 30 -0.85 4.14 -11.57
N TRP A 31 -1.99 3.81 -10.97
CA TRP A 31 -3.31 4.22 -11.45
C TRP A 31 -3.81 5.50 -10.81
N ALA A 32 -3.44 5.71 -9.54
CA ALA A 32 -3.71 6.94 -8.80
C ALA A 32 -2.72 7.09 -7.65
N ALA A 33 -2.41 8.33 -7.29
CA ALA A 33 -1.58 8.64 -6.15
C ALA A 33 -1.97 10.00 -5.57
N SER A 34 -1.80 10.14 -4.25
CA SER A 34 -1.87 11.43 -3.57
C SER A 34 -0.65 12.28 -3.95
N THR A 35 -0.80 13.60 -3.77
CA THR A 35 0.29 14.56 -4.00
C THR A 35 1.51 14.19 -3.15
N ASP A 36 2.70 14.19 -3.76
CA ASP A 36 3.97 13.82 -3.12
C ASP A 36 4.05 12.37 -2.59
N PHE A 37 3.27 11.45 -3.17
CA PHE A 37 3.33 10.01 -2.86
C PHE A 37 3.46 9.15 -4.12
N GLN A 38 4.50 9.42 -4.90
CA GLN A 38 4.77 8.68 -6.13
C GLN A 38 5.69 7.49 -5.84
N LEU A 39 5.21 6.28 -6.14
CA LEU A 39 6.01 5.07 -6.05
C LEU A 39 6.87 4.94 -7.31
N LYS A 40 8.14 4.57 -7.11
CA LYS A 40 9.03 4.28 -8.23
C LYS A 40 8.70 2.90 -8.84
N PRO A 41 9.02 2.65 -10.13
CA PRO A 41 8.78 1.36 -10.76
C PRO A 41 9.36 0.17 -10.00
N GLU A 42 10.56 0.30 -9.44
CA GLU A 42 11.20 -0.73 -8.63
C GLU A 42 10.47 -1.01 -7.32
N GLU A 43 9.87 0.02 -6.70
CA GLU A 43 9.09 -0.10 -5.47
C GLU A 43 7.77 -0.81 -5.74
N MET A 44 7.07 -0.42 -6.81
CA MET A 44 5.83 -1.09 -7.24
C MET A 44 6.04 -2.57 -7.53
N LYS A 45 7.13 -2.90 -8.23
CA LYS A 45 7.48 -4.29 -8.53
C LYS A 45 7.82 -5.09 -7.28
N ALA A 46 8.56 -4.51 -6.34
CA ALA A 46 8.87 -5.16 -5.07
C ALA A 46 7.59 -5.48 -4.28
N ILE A 47 6.68 -4.51 -4.17
CA ILE A 47 5.39 -4.71 -3.51
C ILE A 47 4.61 -5.84 -4.19
N ALA A 48 4.44 -5.77 -5.52
CA ALA A 48 3.70 -6.75 -6.30
C ALA A 48 4.27 -8.17 -6.18
N SER A 49 5.59 -8.33 -6.15
CA SER A 49 6.24 -9.61 -5.88
C SER A 49 5.90 -10.16 -4.50
N ILE A 50 5.96 -9.33 -3.45
CA ILE A 50 5.68 -9.76 -2.08
C ILE A 50 4.21 -10.18 -1.92
N VAL A 51 3.26 -9.35 -2.37
CA VAL A 51 1.82 -9.71 -2.35
C VAL A 51 1.44 -10.76 -3.40
N GLY A 52 2.38 -11.09 -4.30
CA GLY A 52 2.28 -12.18 -5.27
C GLY A 52 2.65 -13.55 -4.69
N GLY A 53 3.20 -13.59 -3.47
CA GLY A 53 3.64 -14.83 -2.81
C GLY A 53 5.10 -15.21 -3.08
N ASP A 54 5.93 -14.28 -3.59
CA ASP A 54 7.36 -14.52 -3.74
C ASP A 54 8.06 -14.47 -2.38
N SER A 55 8.41 -15.64 -1.85
CA SER A 55 9.12 -15.78 -0.58
C SER A 55 10.48 -15.10 -0.58
N ALA A 56 11.21 -15.11 -1.70
CA ALA A 56 12.54 -14.48 -1.75
C ALA A 56 12.42 -12.94 -1.71
N ALA A 57 11.42 -12.38 -2.38
CA ALA A 57 11.12 -10.95 -2.30
C ALA A 57 10.69 -10.55 -0.89
N LYS A 58 9.86 -11.39 -0.23
CA LYS A 58 9.44 -11.20 1.16
C LYS A 58 10.64 -11.21 2.10
N ASP A 59 11.50 -12.23 2.06
CA ASP A 59 12.67 -12.37 2.92
C ASP A 59 13.64 -11.19 2.73
N LYS A 60 13.85 -10.78 1.48
CA LYS A 60 14.65 -9.59 1.17
C LYS A 60 14.04 -8.33 1.77
N ALA A 61 12.73 -8.14 1.69
CA ALA A 61 12.08 -6.97 2.30
C ALA A 61 12.19 -6.98 3.84
N PHE A 62 12.17 -8.16 4.49
CA PHE A 62 12.40 -8.27 5.93
C PHE A 62 13.86 -7.93 6.32
N ALA A 63 14.83 -8.31 5.50
CA ALA A 63 16.25 -8.01 5.74
C ALA A 63 16.63 -6.57 5.40
N ASP A 64 16.29 -6.11 4.19
CA ASP A 64 16.73 -4.84 3.61
C ASP A 64 15.72 -3.69 3.82
N GLY A 65 14.53 -4.00 4.32
CA GLY A 65 13.41 -3.05 4.38
C GLY A 65 12.66 -2.92 3.05
N LEU A 66 11.45 -2.37 3.14
CA LEU A 66 10.60 -2.05 2.00
C LEU A 66 10.68 -0.56 1.70
N PHE A 67 10.99 -0.21 0.45
CA PHE A 67 11.05 1.18 0.00
C PHE A 67 9.70 1.62 -0.56
N ILE A 68 9.18 2.74 -0.07
CA ILE A 68 7.92 3.35 -0.53
C ILE A 68 8.16 4.85 -0.69
N ALA A 69 7.97 5.37 -1.91
CA ALA A 69 8.17 6.78 -2.24
C ALA A 69 9.56 7.30 -1.82
N GLY A 70 10.61 6.50 -2.03
CA GLY A 70 12.00 6.81 -1.69
C GLY A 70 12.38 6.63 -0.22
N SER A 71 11.43 6.30 0.66
CA SER A 71 11.69 6.10 2.09
C SER A 71 11.74 4.62 2.46
N ARG A 72 12.67 4.23 3.33
CA ARG A 72 12.84 2.84 3.80
C ARG A 72 11.98 2.59 5.03
N TYR A 73 11.14 1.56 4.94
CA TYR A 73 10.30 1.06 6.02
C TYR A 73 10.76 -0.33 6.46
N VAL A 74 10.66 -0.61 7.75
CA VAL A 74 10.93 -1.93 8.31
C VAL A 74 9.65 -2.75 8.23
N MET A 75 9.74 -3.95 7.64
CA MET A 75 8.62 -4.88 7.55
C MET A 75 8.16 -5.30 8.94
N ALA A 76 6.86 -5.21 9.19
CA ALA A 76 6.25 -5.65 10.44
C ALA A 76 5.38 -6.90 10.24
N ARG A 77 4.68 -7.01 9.11
CA ARG A 77 3.97 -8.22 8.68
C ARG A 77 3.86 -8.26 7.15
N ALA A 78 3.85 -9.46 6.60
CA ALA A 78 3.51 -9.73 5.21
C ALA A 78 2.85 -11.10 5.12
N GLU A 79 1.52 -11.09 5.11
CA GLU A 79 0.68 -12.29 5.16
C GLU A 79 -0.34 -12.22 4.01
N ASP A 80 -0.45 -13.31 3.27
CA ASP A 80 -1.35 -13.48 2.13
C ASP A 80 -1.29 -12.33 1.11
N ARG A 81 -2.24 -11.40 1.22
CA ARG A 81 -2.46 -10.27 0.31
C ARG A 81 -2.05 -8.93 0.91
N SER A 82 -1.54 -8.92 2.15
CA SER A 82 -1.40 -7.71 2.95
C SER A 82 0.01 -7.54 3.49
N ILE A 83 0.53 -6.32 3.38
CA ILE A 83 1.82 -5.94 3.93
C ILE A 83 1.60 -4.77 4.89
N TYR A 84 2.36 -4.78 5.97
CA TYR A 84 2.49 -3.62 6.82
C TYR A 84 3.95 -3.40 7.16
N ALA A 85 4.39 -2.17 6.98
CA ALA A 85 5.75 -1.73 7.23
C ALA A 85 5.72 -0.41 8.00
N ARG A 86 6.77 -0.12 8.76
CA ARG A 86 6.84 1.07 9.63
C ARG A 86 8.20 1.74 9.58
N GLN A 87 8.22 3.05 9.78
CA GLN A 87 9.43 3.86 9.90
C GLN A 87 9.27 4.82 11.09
N GLY A 88 9.78 4.41 12.25
CA GLY A 88 9.58 5.16 13.49
C GLY A 88 8.09 5.26 13.85
N ARG A 89 7.54 6.48 13.80
CA ARG A 89 6.12 6.79 14.05
C ARG A 89 5.25 6.79 12.79
N LEU A 90 5.86 6.62 11.62
CA LEU A 90 5.20 6.52 10.33
C LEU A 90 4.96 5.05 9.99
N GLY A 91 4.04 4.79 9.06
CA GLY A 91 3.93 3.47 8.48
C GLY A 91 3.08 3.39 7.23
N VAL A 92 3.11 2.22 6.62
CA VAL A 92 2.44 1.92 5.36
C VAL A 92 1.69 0.61 5.50
N ALA A 93 0.41 0.64 5.16
CA ALA A 93 -0.43 -0.53 4.97
C ALA A 93 -0.64 -0.74 3.46
N ILE A 94 -0.55 -1.99 3.02
CA ILE A 94 -0.71 -2.38 1.63
C ILE A 94 -1.64 -3.58 1.58
N ALA A 95 -2.61 -3.57 0.67
CA ALA A 95 -3.51 -4.69 0.44
C ALA A 95 -3.71 -4.91 -1.07
N LYS A 96 -3.57 -6.16 -1.50
CA LYS A 96 -3.77 -6.60 -2.89
C LYS A 96 -5.23 -6.99 -3.15
N THR A 97 -5.75 -6.55 -4.29
CA THR A 97 -7.05 -6.95 -4.85
C THR A 97 -6.84 -7.94 -6.01
N LYS A 98 -7.85 -8.19 -6.87
CA LYS A 98 -7.65 -9.11 -8.01
C LYS A 98 -6.72 -8.52 -9.07
N GLN A 99 -6.77 -7.21 -9.29
CA GLN A 99 -6.12 -6.48 -10.38
C GLN A 99 -5.35 -5.25 -9.91
N ALA A 100 -5.52 -4.81 -8.66
CA ALA A 100 -4.88 -3.62 -8.09
C ALA A 100 -4.18 -3.93 -6.76
N ILE A 101 -3.38 -2.99 -6.30
CA ILE A 101 -2.79 -2.97 -4.97
C ILE A 101 -3.04 -1.58 -4.40
N VAL A 102 -3.68 -1.55 -3.22
CA VAL A 102 -3.98 -0.35 -2.46
C VAL A 102 -2.84 -0.11 -1.48
N VAL A 103 -2.27 1.10 -1.48
CA VAL A 103 -1.19 1.53 -0.58
C VAL A 103 -1.70 2.73 0.21
N GLY A 104 -1.63 2.64 1.53
CA GLY A 104 -1.96 3.74 2.44
C GLY A 104 -0.82 4.00 3.41
N HIS A 105 -0.31 5.22 3.41
CA HIS A 105 0.66 5.72 4.38
C HIS A 105 -0.07 6.46 5.50
N HIS A 106 0.56 6.49 6.67
CA HIS A 106 0.09 7.25 7.81
C HIS A 106 1.26 7.98 8.48
N GLY A 107 0.99 9.23 8.84
CA GLY A 107 1.89 10.10 9.57
C GLY A 107 1.83 9.91 11.09
N GLU A 108 2.50 10.80 11.82
CA GLU A 108 2.57 10.73 13.30
C GLU A 108 1.25 11.00 14.02
N GLY A 109 0.29 11.65 13.33
CA GLY A 109 -1.02 12.02 13.86
C GLY A 109 -2.08 10.94 13.67
N GLN A 110 -1.76 9.88 12.93
CA GLN A 110 -2.68 8.82 12.55
C GLN A 110 -2.38 7.53 13.32
N VAL A 111 -3.38 6.67 13.39
CA VAL A 111 -3.27 5.37 14.08
C VAL A 111 -3.06 4.27 13.04
N ALA A 112 -1.97 3.53 13.18
CA ALA A 112 -1.61 2.40 12.33
C ALA A 112 -2.73 1.38 12.10
N GLY A 113 -3.48 1.06 13.16
CA GLY A 113 -4.63 0.15 13.10
C GLY A 113 -5.72 0.68 12.15
N ASN A 114 -6.14 1.93 12.34
CA ASN A 114 -7.16 2.57 11.51
C ASN A 114 -6.72 2.68 10.05
N THR A 115 -5.44 2.99 9.81
CA THR A 115 -4.85 3.03 8.47
C THR A 115 -4.99 1.67 7.79
N SER A 116 -4.59 0.61 8.50
CA SER A 116 -4.67 -0.76 8.00
C SER A 116 -6.11 -1.16 7.69
N SER A 117 -7.04 -0.91 8.61
CA SER A 117 -8.46 -1.20 8.41
C SER A 117 -9.05 -0.44 7.22
N THR A 118 -8.65 0.81 7.00
CA THR A 118 -9.12 1.63 5.87
C THR A 118 -8.61 1.06 4.54
N VAL A 119 -7.33 0.69 4.46
CA VAL A 119 -6.73 0.10 3.26
C VAL A 119 -7.35 -1.26 2.95
N GLU A 120 -7.54 -2.13 3.95
CA GLU A 120 -8.20 -3.43 3.77
C GLU A 120 -9.66 -3.28 3.33
N ALA A 121 -10.42 -2.36 3.95
CA ALA A 121 -11.82 -2.14 3.61
C ALA A 121 -11.97 -1.67 2.15
N LEU A 122 -11.08 -0.79 1.67
CA LEU A 122 -11.07 -0.39 0.26
C LEU A 122 -10.69 -1.56 -0.65
N ALA A 123 -9.69 -2.36 -0.27
CA ALA A 123 -9.29 -3.54 -1.04
C ALA A 123 -10.44 -4.56 -1.16
N ASP A 124 -11.13 -4.86 -0.06
CA ASP A 124 -12.30 -5.75 -0.05
C ASP A 124 -13.46 -5.22 -0.90
N TYR A 125 -13.72 -3.91 -0.82
CA TYR A 125 -14.71 -3.27 -1.68
C TYR A 125 -14.35 -3.44 -3.17
N LEU A 126 -13.10 -3.17 -3.55
CA LEU A 126 -12.63 -3.32 -4.94
C LEU A 126 -12.73 -4.78 -5.42
N ILE A 127 -12.38 -5.75 -4.57
CA ILE A 127 -12.56 -7.19 -4.85
C ILE A 127 -14.02 -7.53 -5.13
N GLY A 128 -14.94 -6.98 -4.33
CA GLY A 128 -16.38 -7.13 -4.51
C GLY A 128 -16.90 -6.51 -5.81
N GLN A 129 -16.26 -5.43 -6.28
CA GLN A 129 -16.53 -4.83 -7.59
C GLN A 129 -15.87 -5.58 -8.76
N GLY A 130 -15.09 -6.63 -8.49
CA GLY A 130 -14.41 -7.43 -9.52
C GLY A 130 -12.98 -6.98 -9.85
N TYR A 131 -12.45 -6.00 -9.12
CA TYR A 131 -11.10 -5.48 -9.26
C TYR A 131 -10.10 -6.10 -8.29
#